data_AF-A0A1Q6F1Z5-F1
#
_entry.id   AF-A0A1Q6F1Z5-F1
#
_cell.length_a   1.000
_cell.length_b   1.000
_cell.length_c   1.000
_cell.angle_alpha   90.00
_cell.angle_beta   90.00
_cell.angle_gamma   90.00
#
_symmetry.space_group_name_H-M   'P 1'
#
loop_
_entity.id
_entity.type
_entity.pdbx_description
1 polymer ?
#
loop_
_entity_poly.entity_id
_entity_poly.type
_entity_poly.pdbx_seq_one_letter_code
_entity_poly.pdbx_strand_id
1 'polypeptide(L)'
;MTIMKKIFQLCAVLAVMFAVTGCYNDFDAPKPAKVYTDEDFAGMKHISIADVKQMFLDEHKSLGGTGSNSSWGDTKYVQIGQSPDGLDYYIKGKVQSSDEEGNVYKSLYLVDDSGAIEVKLTTGLYFTYPMGRFDKATGTIPSNWVYVKVSGLYIGNYRMMLSLGEGPTDSYNKVGEHKFYANSNIEDPTEIRKRVFLGGETQLELGRTVGSNIYPAWMYTDIRPVMNKVWYRWAFSNAGTNLYGSVLFTYDSTLPSTTNKKGVYTVRTSGYSRFAQYPVVRDGAKGDIMAIFGIYSKDWTYNYGAYQCTVNYFDDIMFDEDVFLTEAEVEQLTPADSWVT
;
A
#
# COMPACT_ATOMS: atom_id res chain seq x y z
N MET A 1 -44.74 47.32 -33.64
CA MET A 1 -44.44 46.12 -32.81
C MET A 1 -43.42 45.14 -33.45
N THR A 2 -42.99 45.34 -34.71
CA THR A 2 -42.30 44.31 -35.52
C THR A 2 -40.77 44.34 -35.42
N ILE A 3 -40.15 45.50 -35.18
CA ILE A 3 -38.69 45.65 -35.12
C ILE A 3 -38.12 45.09 -33.81
N MET A 4 -38.77 45.35 -32.68
CA MET A 4 -38.34 44.89 -31.36
C MET A 4 -38.33 43.35 -31.24
N LYS A 5 -39.27 42.65 -31.89
CA LYS A 5 -39.24 41.18 -31.99
C LYS A 5 -38.01 40.67 -32.75
N LYS A 6 -37.63 41.31 -33.87
CA LYS A 6 -36.43 40.93 -34.63
C LYS A 6 -35.13 41.16 -33.85
N ILE A 7 -35.03 42.27 -33.11
CA ILE A 7 -33.87 42.54 -32.24
C ILE A 7 -33.79 41.51 -31.11
N PHE A 8 -34.90 41.21 -30.43
CA PHE A 8 -34.91 40.21 -29.36
C PHE A 8 -34.58 38.80 -29.87
N GLN A 9 -35.05 38.43 -31.06
CA GLN A 9 -34.66 37.18 -31.73
C GLN A 9 -33.16 37.15 -32.08
N LEU A 10 -32.58 38.26 -32.54
CA LEU A 10 -31.15 38.35 -32.84
C LEU A 10 -30.29 38.20 -31.58
N CYS A 11 -30.67 38.88 -30.49
CA CYS A 11 -29.99 38.76 -29.20
C CYS A 11 -30.12 37.37 -28.59
N ALA A 12 -31.29 36.72 -28.72
CA ALA A 12 -31.49 35.34 -28.26
C ALA A 12 -30.63 34.34 -29.06
N VAL A 13 -30.50 34.52 -30.38
CA VAL A 13 -29.63 33.67 -31.22
C VAL A 13 -28.15 33.88 -30.89
N LEU A 14 -27.71 35.12 -30.65
CA LEU A 14 -26.34 35.37 -30.16
C LEU A 14 -26.08 34.75 -28.79
N ALA A 15 -27.01 34.91 -27.84
CA ALA A 15 -26.89 34.34 -26.49
C ALA A 15 -26.83 32.80 -26.52
N VAL A 16 -27.61 32.15 -27.40
CA VAL A 16 -27.54 30.71 -27.62
C VAL A 16 -26.20 30.31 -28.24
N MET A 17 -25.67 31.03 -29.24
CA MET A 17 -24.36 30.72 -29.84
C MET A 17 -23.19 30.86 -28.85
N PHE A 18 -23.24 31.81 -27.91
CA PHE A 18 -22.26 31.89 -26.82
C PHE A 18 -22.48 30.87 -25.70
N ALA A 19 -23.68 30.27 -25.58
CA ALA A 19 -23.98 29.25 -24.59
C ALA A 19 -23.57 27.82 -25.02
N VAL A 20 -23.18 27.59 -26.28
CA VAL A 20 -22.73 26.26 -26.77
C VAL A 20 -21.21 26.07 -26.75
N THR A 21 -20.44 26.95 -26.10
CA THR A 21 -19.08 26.58 -25.64
C THR A 21 -19.14 25.71 -24.37
N GLY A 22 -20.07 24.76 -24.34
CA GLY A 22 -19.91 23.58 -23.50
C GLY A 22 -18.66 22.87 -23.98
N CYS A 23 -17.74 22.59 -23.08
CA CYS A 23 -16.51 21.87 -23.40
C CYS A 23 -16.89 20.46 -23.88
N TYR A 24 -17.03 20.29 -25.20
CA TYR A 24 -16.94 18.98 -25.82
C TYR A 24 -15.58 18.43 -25.43
N ASN A 25 -15.58 17.40 -24.59
CA ASN A 25 -14.41 16.55 -24.45
C ASN A 25 -14.21 15.93 -25.83
N ASP A 26 -13.12 16.31 -26.48
CA ASP A 26 -12.65 15.66 -27.69
C ASP A 26 -12.30 14.22 -27.32
N PHE A 27 -13.21 13.30 -27.62
CA PHE A 27 -13.05 11.88 -27.32
C PHE A 27 -12.03 11.21 -28.26
N ASP A 28 -11.73 11.84 -29.40
CA ASP A 28 -10.72 11.37 -30.36
C ASP A 28 -9.30 11.82 -29.93
N ALA A 29 -9.20 12.88 -29.13
CA ALA A 29 -7.95 13.37 -28.52
C ALA A 29 -8.12 13.71 -27.01
N PRO A 30 -8.27 12.70 -26.12
CA PRO A 30 -8.34 12.95 -24.68
C PRO A 30 -7.06 13.63 -24.19
N LYS A 31 -7.21 14.77 -23.50
CA LYS A 31 -6.07 15.51 -22.94
C LYS A 31 -5.30 14.60 -21.97
N PRO A 32 -3.95 14.56 -22.05
CA PRO A 32 -3.13 13.83 -21.08
C PRO A 32 -3.48 14.22 -19.64
N ALA A 33 -3.40 13.26 -18.72
CA ALA A 33 -3.59 13.53 -17.30
C ALA A 33 -2.60 14.59 -16.81
N LYS A 34 -3.06 15.50 -15.95
CA LYS A 34 -2.18 16.52 -15.38
C LYS A 34 -1.10 15.83 -14.53
N VAL A 35 0.15 16.09 -14.89
CA VAL A 35 1.33 15.80 -14.06
C VAL A 35 1.54 16.99 -13.11
N TYR A 36 1.63 16.73 -11.82
CA TYR A 36 1.76 17.75 -10.78
C TYR A 36 3.22 18.05 -10.40
N THR A 37 3.48 19.30 -10.04
CA THR A 37 4.82 19.82 -9.67
C THR A 37 4.79 20.52 -8.31
N ASP A 38 5.96 20.90 -7.77
CA ASP A 38 6.03 21.58 -6.47
C ASP A 38 5.30 22.95 -6.47
N GLU A 39 5.27 23.61 -7.63
CA GLU A 39 4.55 24.87 -7.86
C GLU A 39 3.04 24.74 -7.62
N ASP A 40 2.45 23.58 -7.92
CA ASP A 40 1.02 23.31 -7.66
C ASP A 40 0.67 23.29 -6.17
N PHE A 41 1.68 23.14 -5.31
CA PHE A 41 1.56 23.08 -3.85
C PHE A 41 2.23 24.27 -3.15
N ALA A 42 2.61 25.33 -3.89
CA ALA A 42 3.27 26.51 -3.32
C ALA A 42 2.44 27.26 -2.24
N GLY A 43 1.11 27.08 -2.24
CA GLY A 43 0.21 27.59 -1.21
C GLY A 43 -0.01 26.64 -0.02
N MET A 44 0.78 25.57 0.10
CA MET A 44 0.69 24.54 1.13
C MET A 44 2.05 24.31 1.80
N LYS A 45 2.05 23.75 3.01
CA LYS A 45 3.27 23.44 3.75
C LYS A 45 3.75 22.03 3.43
N HIS A 46 4.93 21.90 2.83
CA HIS A 46 5.58 20.60 2.72
C HIS A 46 6.01 20.11 4.12
N ILE A 47 5.80 18.82 4.38
CA ILE A 47 6.24 18.12 5.59
C ILE A 47 6.80 16.75 5.19
N SER A 48 7.83 16.26 5.88
CA SER A 48 8.41 14.95 5.58
C SER A 48 7.54 13.80 6.10
N ILE A 49 7.68 12.60 5.54
CA ILE A 49 7.02 11.40 6.03
C ILE A 49 7.40 11.10 7.49
N ALA A 50 8.66 11.34 7.87
CA ALA A 50 9.12 11.17 9.26
C ALA A 50 8.45 12.18 10.21
N ASP A 51 8.30 13.44 9.81
CA ASP A 51 7.63 14.46 10.63
C ASP A 51 6.12 14.17 10.78
N VAL A 52 5.48 13.66 9.72
CA VAL A 52 4.09 13.16 9.79
C VAL A 52 3.99 11.98 10.77
N LYS A 53 4.95 11.04 10.76
CA LYS A 53 5.04 9.99 11.80
C LYS A 53 5.29 10.56 13.19
N GLN A 54 6.09 11.62 13.31
CA GLN A 54 6.42 12.26 14.58
C GLN A 54 5.19 12.88 15.25
N MET A 55 4.21 13.40 14.50
CA MET A 55 2.92 13.87 15.07
C MET A 55 2.22 12.82 15.95
N PHE A 56 2.30 11.54 15.57
CA PHE A 56 1.75 10.46 16.39
C PHE A 56 2.53 10.26 17.70
N LEU A 57 3.86 10.33 17.63
CA LEU A 57 4.76 10.19 18.78
C LEU A 57 4.68 11.41 19.71
N ASP A 58 4.43 12.60 19.18
CA ASP A 58 4.25 13.81 19.96
C ASP A 58 2.96 13.79 20.76
N GLU A 59 1.88 13.18 20.26
CA GLU A 59 0.65 12.96 21.02
C GLU A 59 0.79 11.78 22.00
N HIS A 60 1.06 10.58 21.49
CA HIS A 60 0.95 9.32 22.24
C HIS A 60 2.24 8.89 22.96
N LYS A 61 3.35 9.61 22.77
CA LYS A 61 4.70 9.39 23.36
C LYS A 61 5.39 8.07 23.02
N SER A 62 4.66 7.07 22.52
CA SER A 62 5.18 5.76 22.15
C SER A 62 4.25 5.04 21.17
N LEU A 63 4.81 4.15 20.36
CA LEU A 63 4.03 3.15 19.62
C LEU A 63 3.61 1.96 20.51
N GLY A 64 4.34 1.72 21.62
CA GLY A 64 4.04 0.63 22.55
C GLY A 64 2.81 0.92 23.41
N GLY A 65 2.04 -0.13 23.75
CA GLY A 65 0.75 0.02 24.43
C GLY A 65 -0.38 0.56 23.54
N THR A 66 -0.10 0.83 22.26
CA THR A 66 -1.07 1.35 21.29
C THR A 66 -1.04 0.51 20.01
N GLY A 67 -2.15 0.44 19.29
CA GLY A 67 -2.24 -0.33 18.04
C GLY A 67 -2.68 -1.79 18.18
N SER A 68 -2.96 -2.29 19.40
CA SER A 68 -3.61 -3.61 19.58
C SER A 68 -5.07 -3.61 19.09
N ASN A 69 -5.71 -2.43 19.13
CA ASN A 69 -7.00 -2.13 18.54
C ASN A 69 -8.15 -3.07 18.97
N SER A 70 -8.12 -3.49 20.23
CA SER A 70 -9.19 -4.25 20.89
C SER A 70 -10.32 -3.37 21.46
N SER A 71 -10.08 -2.06 21.58
CA SER A 71 -10.98 -1.05 22.13
C SER A 71 -10.59 0.36 21.68
N TRP A 72 -11.36 1.39 22.04
CA TRP A 72 -10.89 2.79 21.96
C TRP A 72 -9.79 3.14 23.00
N GLY A 73 -9.57 2.27 23.98
CA GLY A 73 -8.50 2.40 24.98
C GLY A 73 -7.10 2.24 24.37
N ASP A 74 -6.93 1.30 23.45
CA ASP A 74 -5.66 0.93 22.78
C ASP A 74 -5.62 1.30 21.28
N THR A 75 -6.75 1.61 20.66
CA THR A 75 -6.81 2.24 19.33
C THR A 75 -6.43 3.70 19.42
N LYS A 76 -5.28 4.07 18.82
CA LYS A 76 -4.75 5.45 18.85
C LYS A 76 -4.49 5.98 17.45
N TYR A 77 -4.73 7.28 17.30
CA TYR A 77 -4.63 8.04 16.08
C TYR A 77 -4.40 9.52 16.40
N VAL A 78 -4.00 10.30 15.40
CA VAL A 78 -3.93 11.77 15.45
C VAL A 78 -4.53 12.32 14.16
N GLN A 79 -5.44 13.28 14.27
CA GLN A 79 -5.91 14.02 13.10
C GLN A 79 -4.87 15.07 12.72
N ILE A 80 -4.46 15.09 11.46
CA ILE A 80 -3.46 16.05 10.96
C ILE A 80 -4.17 17.38 10.72
N GLY A 81 -3.82 18.39 11.53
CA GLY A 81 -4.34 19.75 11.42
C GLY A 81 -3.69 20.55 10.29
N GLN A 82 -3.73 21.87 10.42
CA GLN A 82 -2.97 22.82 9.61
C GLN A 82 -1.65 23.18 10.31
N SER A 83 -0.75 23.84 9.57
CA SER A 83 0.48 24.38 10.12
C SER A 83 0.23 25.61 11.02
N PRO A 84 1.21 26.05 11.84
CA PRO A 84 1.04 27.22 12.73
C PRO A 84 0.71 28.53 12.00
N ASP A 85 1.06 28.65 10.72
CA ASP A 85 0.72 29.73 9.80
C ASP A 85 -0.61 29.52 9.04
N GLY A 86 -1.39 28.48 9.38
CA GLY A 86 -2.73 28.23 8.86
C GLY A 86 -2.78 27.61 7.47
N LEU A 87 -1.68 26.98 7.01
CA LEU A 87 -1.61 26.31 5.71
C LEU A 87 -1.91 24.81 5.86
N ASP A 88 -2.52 24.21 4.84
CA ASP A 88 -2.64 22.76 4.76
C ASP A 88 -1.28 22.12 4.51
N TYR A 89 -1.06 20.93 5.08
CA TYR A 89 0.14 20.12 4.90
C TYR A 89 0.03 19.18 3.69
N TYR A 90 1.16 18.95 3.02
CA TYR A 90 1.33 17.86 2.05
C TYR A 90 2.67 17.12 2.23
N ILE A 91 2.66 15.83 1.92
CA ILE A 91 3.88 15.02 1.72
C ILE A 91 4.13 14.84 0.22
N LYS A 92 5.40 14.65 -0.16
CA LYS A 92 5.83 14.25 -1.51
C LYS A 92 6.70 13.01 -1.40
N GLY A 93 6.31 11.91 -2.07
CA GLY A 93 7.05 10.65 -2.04
C GLY A 93 7.07 9.94 -3.39
N LYS A 94 8.04 9.06 -3.59
CA LYS A 94 8.12 8.13 -4.72
C LYS A 94 7.21 6.92 -4.45
N VAL A 95 6.59 6.36 -5.48
CA VAL A 95 5.81 5.11 -5.36
C VAL A 95 6.75 3.92 -5.08
N GLN A 96 6.46 3.16 -4.03
CA GLN A 96 7.12 1.88 -3.68
C GLN A 96 6.20 0.67 -3.84
N SER A 97 4.88 0.90 -3.93
CA SER A 97 3.87 -0.09 -4.33
C SER A 97 2.55 0.60 -4.66
N SER A 98 1.83 0.05 -5.65
CA SER A 98 0.51 0.49 -6.09
C SER A 98 -0.44 -0.67 -6.44
N ASP A 99 -0.18 -1.86 -5.90
CA ASP A 99 -1.07 -3.04 -5.98
C ASP A 99 -1.42 -3.51 -7.41
N GLU A 100 -0.44 -3.58 -8.32
CA GLU A 100 -0.64 -4.08 -9.68
C GLU A 100 -1.03 -5.57 -9.72
N GLU A 101 -0.39 -6.37 -8.86
CA GLU A 101 -0.54 -7.83 -8.82
C GLU A 101 -1.55 -8.33 -7.77
N GLY A 102 -2.21 -7.45 -6.99
CA GLY A 102 -3.16 -7.85 -5.95
C GLY A 102 -2.52 -8.34 -4.64
N ASN A 103 -1.23 -8.06 -4.43
CA ASN A 103 -0.50 -8.46 -3.23
C ASN A 103 -0.56 -7.42 -2.08
N VAL A 104 -0.91 -6.16 -2.38
CA VAL A 104 -0.80 -5.00 -1.48
C VAL A 104 -2.13 -4.25 -1.44
N TYR A 105 -3.18 -4.97 -1.04
CA TYR A 105 -4.58 -4.57 -1.23
C TYR A 105 -4.93 -3.16 -0.72
N LYS A 106 -5.49 -2.34 -1.60
CA LYS A 106 -6.02 -0.97 -1.31
C LYS A 106 -5.02 0.03 -0.72
N SER A 107 -3.72 -0.18 -0.91
CA SER A 107 -2.70 0.62 -0.24
C SER A 107 -1.66 1.17 -1.22
N LEU A 108 -1.43 2.48 -1.17
CA LEU A 108 -0.33 3.13 -1.90
C LEU A 108 0.85 3.30 -0.93
N TYR A 109 2.01 2.80 -1.30
CA TYR A 109 3.23 2.96 -0.51
C TYR A 109 4.07 4.09 -1.08
N LEU A 110 4.34 5.09 -0.26
CA LEU A 110 5.17 6.25 -0.62
C LEU A 110 6.43 6.29 0.22
N VAL A 111 7.54 6.67 -0.41
CA VAL A 111 8.86 6.83 0.23
C VAL A 111 9.49 8.17 -0.13
N ASP A 112 10.00 8.88 0.87
CA ASP A 112 10.82 10.09 0.72
C ASP A 112 12.21 9.85 1.32
N ASP A 113 13.01 10.90 1.50
CA ASP A 113 14.37 10.78 2.03
C ASP A 113 14.41 10.54 3.55
N SER A 114 13.26 10.68 4.24
CA SER A 114 13.10 10.57 5.69
C SER A 114 12.47 9.23 6.13
N GLY A 115 11.61 8.64 5.30
CA GLY A 115 10.88 7.42 5.63
C GLY A 115 9.91 6.95 4.54
N ALA A 116 9.21 5.87 4.86
CA ALA A 116 8.12 5.33 4.02
C ALA A 116 6.82 5.21 4.81
N ILE A 117 5.68 5.38 4.16
CA ILE A 117 4.34 5.34 4.76
C ILE A 117 3.31 4.68 3.84
N GLU A 118 2.36 3.96 4.45
CA GLU A 118 1.15 3.46 3.82
C GLU A 118 0.10 4.59 3.74
N VAL A 119 -0.46 4.81 2.55
CA VAL A 119 -1.67 5.62 2.35
C VAL A 119 -2.81 4.68 1.96
N LYS A 120 -3.82 4.59 2.84
CA LYS A 120 -4.98 3.70 2.67
C LYS A 120 -6.00 4.32 1.72
N LEU A 121 -6.10 3.76 0.53
CA LEU A 121 -6.94 4.23 -0.58
C LEU A 121 -7.93 3.13 -0.99
N THR A 122 -8.37 3.10 -2.25
CA THR A 122 -9.18 2.01 -2.82
C THR A 122 -8.36 1.13 -3.77
N THR A 123 -8.98 0.23 -4.54
CA THR A 123 -8.29 -0.66 -5.49
C THR A 123 -7.92 0.02 -6.81
N GLY A 124 -7.12 -0.65 -7.65
CA GLY A 124 -6.79 -0.17 -9.01
C GLY A 124 -5.77 0.97 -9.06
N LEU A 125 -4.99 1.14 -7.99
CA LEU A 125 -4.06 2.26 -7.82
C LEU A 125 -2.97 2.29 -8.90
N TYR A 126 -2.50 1.13 -9.37
CA TYR A 126 -1.46 1.02 -10.41
C TYR A 126 -1.79 1.75 -11.72
N PHE A 127 -3.08 1.87 -12.08
CA PHE A 127 -3.50 2.62 -13.27
C PHE A 127 -3.28 4.14 -13.14
N THR A 128 -3.18 4.64 -11.91
CA THR A 128 -3.06 6.08 -11.59
C THR A 128 -1.68 6.43 -11.03
N TYR A 129 -1.04 5.50 -10.33
CA TYR A 129 0.26 5.67 -9.66
C TYR A 129 1.18 4.49 -10.02
N PRO A 130 1.65 4.40 -11.28
CA PRO A 130 2.40 3.25 -11.74
C PRO A 130 3.79 3.15 -11.11
N MET A 131 4.33 1.94 -11.13
CA MET A 131 5.72 1.61 -10.78
C MET A 131 6.22 0.54 -11.75
N GLY A 132 7.51 0.57 -12.08
CA GLY A 132 8.16 -0.44 -12.92
C GLY A 132 8.57 -1.69 -12.14
N ARG A 133 9.26 -2.60 -12.83
CA ARG A 133 9.98 -3.73 -12.22
C ARG A 133 11.39 -3.31 -11.81
N PHE A 134 12.01 -4.06 -10.91
CA PHE A 134 13.40 -3.84 -10.51
C PHE A 134 14.37 -4.32 -11.59
N ASP A 135 15.26 -3.43 -12.03
CA ASP A 135 16.34 -3.72 -12.95
C ASP A 135 17.63 -4.02 -12.17
N LYS A 136 18.08 -5.28 -12.20
CA LYS A 136 19.33 -5.73 -11.56
C LYS A 136 20.59 -5.08 -12.14
N ALA A 137 20.59 -4.69 -13.42
CA ALA A 137 21.76 -4.14 -14.10
C ALA A 137 22.01 -2.67 -13.74
N THR A 138 20.95 -1.90 -13.51
CA THR A 138 21.02 -0.50 -13.06
C THR A 138 20.90 -0.36 -11.54
N GLY A 139 20.29 -1.33 -10.85
CA GLY A 139 19.93 -1.22 -9.44
C GLY A 139 18.75 -0.27 -9.19
N THR A 140 17.85 -0.08 -10.16
CA THR A 140 16.76 0.90 -10.09
C THR A 140 15.37 0.30 -10.31
N ILE A 141 14.34 1.02 -9.84
CA ILE A 141 12.92 0.75 -10.16
C ILE A 141 12.34 2.05 -10.74
N PRO A 142 11.84 2.07 -11.99
CA PRO A 142 11.07 3.20 -12.51
C PRO A 142 9.85 3.49 -11.61
N SER A 143 9.58 4.76 -11.34
CA SER A 143 8.55 5.18 -10.39
C SER A 143 8.01 6.55 -10.77
N ASN A 144 6.93 6.99 -10.12
CA ASN A 144 6.48 8.38 -10.16
C ASN A 144 6.60 9.05 -8.79
N TRP A 145 6.70 10.37 -8.78
CA TRP A 145 6.37 11.16 -7.60
C TRP A 145 4.85 11.16 -7.37
N VAL A 146 4.44 11.22 -6.11
CA VAL A 146 3.05 11.44 -5.70
C VAL A 146 3.03 12.46 -4.57
N TYR A 147 2.11 13.42 -4.68
CA TYR A 147 1.83 14.40 -3.65
C TYR A 147 0.54 14.01 -2.93
N VAL A 148 0.55 14.04 -1.60
CA VAL A 148 -0.64 13.75 -0.78
C VAL A 148 -0.91 14.90 0.16
N LYS A 149 -2.10 15.50 0.05
CA LYS A 149 -2.62 16.48 1.02
C LYS A 149 -3.05 15.74 2.28
N VAL A 150 -2.29 15.93 3.36
CA VAL A 150 -2.47 15.17 4.61
C VAL A 150 -3.35 15.88 5.63
N SER A 151 -3.56 17.19 5.54
CA SER A 151 -4.50 17.89 6.43
C SER A 151 -5.93 17.34 6.32
N GLY A 152 -6.53 17.13 7.49
CA GLY A 152 -7.82 16.46 7.68
C GLY A 152 -7.77 14.93 7.64
N LEU A 153 -6.67 14.31 7.23
CA LEU A 153 -6.47 12.85 7.33
C LEU A 153 -6.00 12.46 8.74
N TYR A 154 -5.99 11.16 9.00
CA TYR A 154 -5.61 10.58 10.29
C TYR A 154 -4.37 9.71 10.15
N ILE A 155 -3.34 10.01 10.94
CA ILE A 155 -2.25 9.07 11.19
C ILE A 155 -2.67 8.11 12.30
N GLY A 156 -2.86 6.85 11.94
CA GLY A 156 -3.36 5.80 12.83
C GLY A 156 -2.31 4.73 13.08
N ASN A 157 -2.24 4.23 14.32
CA ASN A 157 -1.40 3.07 14.67
C ASN A 157 -2.23 1.77 14.62
N TYR A 158 -1.68 0.76 13.95
CA TYR A 158 -2.04 -0.63 14.14
C TYR A 158 -0.76 -1.47 14.31
N ARG A 159 -0.61 -2.18 15.43
CA ARG A 159 0.55 -3.04 15.76
C ARG A 159 1.93 -2.38 15.58
N MET A 160 2.04 -1.11 15.98
CA MET A 160 3.21 -0.22 15.84
C MET A 160 3.55 0.18 14.40
N MET A 161 2.61 0.01 13.47
CA MET A 161 2.69 0.53 12.11
C MET A 161 1.81 1.76 11.98
N LEU A 162 2.43 2.88 11.57
CA LEU A 162 1.73 4.12 11.26
C LEU A 162 1.36 4.17 9.78
N SER A 163 0.10 4.51 9.51
CA SER A 163 -0.48 4.67 8.17
C SER A 163 -1.28 5.97 8.10
N LEU A 164 -1.62 6.43 6.89
CA LEU A 164 -2.53 7.54 6.62
C LEU A 164 -3.86 7.03 6.07
N GLY A 165 -4.97 7.68 6.42
CA GLY A 165 -6.30 7.34 5.91
C GLY A 165 -7.38 8.31 6.38
N GLU A 166 -8.64 7.96 6.12
CA GLU A 166 -9.81 8.62 6.69
C GLU A 166 -9.92 8.37 8.20
N GLY A 167 -10.96 8.94 8.81
CA GLY A 167 -11.24 8.84 10.23
C GLY A 167 -11.27 7.41 10.79
N PRO A 168 -11.05 7.28 12.11
CA PRO A 168 -11.19 6.00 12.80
C PRO A 168 -12.62 5.47 12.69
N THR A 169 -12.77 4.15 12.62
CA THR A 169 -14.07 3.49 12.50
C THR A 169 -14.20 2.31 13.48
N ASP A 170 -15.44 1.92 13.76
CA ASP A 170 -15.79 0.71 14.51
C ASP A 170 -16.70 -0.14 13.60
N SER A 171 -16.30 -1.39 13.33
CA SER A 171 -17.03 -2.26 12.42
C SER A 171 -17.05 -3.73 12.86
N TYR A 172 -18.14 -4.43 12.55
CA TYR A 172 -18.32 -5.85 12.86
C TYR A 172 -17.68 -6.74 11.79
N ASN A 173 -16.37 -6.93 11.86
CA ASN A 173 -15.62 -7.70 10.87
C ASN A 173 -15.47 -9.19 11.24
N LYS A 174 -16.05 -9.61 12.36
CA LYS A 174 -16.32 -11.00 12.74
C LYS A 174 -17.71 -11.03 13.40
N VAL A 175 -18.42 -12.15 13.29
CA VAL A 175 -19.81 -12.31 13.76
C VAL A 175 -19.97 -11.84 15.22
N GLY A 176 -20.52 -10.64 15.41
CA GLY A 176 -20.76 -10.02 16.72
C GLY A 176 -19.57 -9.36 17.42
N GLU A 177 -18.37 -9.33 16.83
CA GLU A 177 -17.19 -8.72 17.45
C GLU A 177 -16.81 -7.38 16.78
N HIS A 178 -16.71 -6.33 17.60
CA HIS A 178 -16.21 -5.02 17.20
C HIS A 178 -14.73 -5.11 16.77
N LYS A 179 -14.38 -4.40 15.69
CA LYS A 179 -12.99 -4.09 15.33
C LYS A 179 -12.84 -2.59 15.22
N PHE A 180 -11.86 -2.08 15.97
CA PHE A 180 -11.55 -0.66 16.04
C PHE A 180 -10.41 -0.33 15.06
N TYR A 181 -10.66 0.62 14.17
CA TYR A 181 -9.69 1.07 13.18
C TYR A 181 -9.20 2.45 13.57
N ALA A 182 -7.88 2.61 13.68
CA ALA A 182 -7.26 3.89 13.98
C ALA A 182 -7.40 4.90 12.82
N ASN A 183 -7.54 4.39 11.60
CA ASN A 183 -7.87 5.12 10.39
C ASN A 183 -8.43 4.14 9.35
N SER A 184 -9.15 4.68 8.38
CA SER A 184 -9.89 3.90 7.37
C SER A 184 -9.39 4.19 5.96
N ASN A 185 -9.75 3.34 4.99
CA ASN A 185 -9.47 3.56 3.57
C ASN A 185 -10.24 4.77 3.02
N ILE A 186 -9.59 5.61 2.21
CA ILE A 186 -10.28 6.59 1.37
C ILE A 186 -10.89 5.82 0.19
N GLU A 187 -12.19 5.54 0.25
CA GLU A 187 -12.85 4.65 -0.72
C GLU A 187 -13.42 5.36 -1.94
N ASP A 188 -13.87 6.62 -1.83
CA ASP A 188 -14.42 7.37 -2.97
C ASP A 188 -13.28 7.89 -3.88
N PRO A 189 -13.18 7.46 -5.15
CA PRO A 189 -12.19 7.98 -6.10
C PRO A 189 -12.24 9.50 -6.29
N THR A 190 -13.37 10.13 -6.00
CA THR A 190 -13.58 11.59 -6.06
C THR A 190 -12.90 12.30 -4.90
N GLU A 191 -12.86 11.71 -3.70
CA GLU A 191 -12.08 12.22 -2.58
C GLU A 191 -10.59 11.94 -2.74
N ILE A 192 -10.22 10.76 -3.27
CA ILE A 192 -8.83 10.46 -3.65
C ILE A 192 -8.29 11.53 -4.60
N ARG A 193 -9.01 11.85 -5.69
CA ARG A 193 -8.60 12.88 -6.68
C ARG A 193 -8.48 14.31 -6.13
N LYS A 194 -9.04 14.60 -4.95
CA LYS A 194 -8.87 15.90 -4.26
C LYS A 194 -7.64 15.94 -3.36
N ARG A 195 -7.00 14.79 -3.10
CA ARG A 195 -5.97 14.61 -2.07
C ARG A 195 -4.67 14.00 -2.57
N VAL A 196 -4.72 13.06 -3.52
CA VAL A 196 -3.58 12.28 -4.02
C VAL A 196 -3.35 12.59 -5.50
N PHE A 197 -2.16 13.09 -5.82
CA PHE A 197 -1.86 13.69 -7.12
C PHE A 197 -0.59 13.09 -7.73
N LEU A 198 -0.69 12.60 -8.98
CA LEU A 198 0.43 12.04 -9.72
C LEU A 198 1.39 13.14 -10.16
N GLY A 199 2.66 13.00 -9.78
CA GLY A 199 3.77 13.83 -10.23
C GLY A 199 4.60 13.19 -11.33
N GLY A 200 5.67 13.89 -11.72
CA GLY A 200 6.57 13.44 -12.78
C GLY A 200 7.27 12.10 -12.50
N GLU A 201 7.82 11.51 -13.56
CA GLU A 201 8.61 10.28 -13.48
C GLU A 201 9.88 10.46 -12.63
N THR A 202 10.33 9.36 -12.03
CA THR A 202 11.51 9.26 -11.17
C THR A 202 11.93 7.79 -11.06
N GLN A 203 12.84 7.48 -10.15
CA GLN A 203 13.28 6.11 -9.88
C GLN A 203 13.56 5.89 -8.40
N LEU A 204 13.34 4.66 -7.92
CA LEU A 204 13.94 4.14 -6.70
C LEU A 204 15.33 3.60 -7.03
N GLU A 205 16.25 3.65 -6.07
CA GLU A 205 17.67 3.32 -6.26
C GLU A 205 18.17 2.44 -5.11
N LEU A 206 18.82 1.33 -5.44
CA LEU A 206 19.40 0.41 -4.46
C LEU A 206 20.53 1.07 -3.66
N GLY A 207 20.66 0.71 -2.39
CA GLY A 207 21.74 1.21 -1.52
C GLY A 207 21.53 2.63 -0.97
N ARG A 208 20.49 3.34 -1.41
CA ARG A 208 20.11 4.64 -0.85
C ARG A 208 19.43 4.46 0.52
N THR A 209 20.12 4.84 1.59
CA THR A 209 19.55 4.84 2.95
C THR A 209 18.38 5.83 3.04
N VAL A 210 17.20 5.33 3.39
CA VAL A 210 15.99 6.12 3.62
C VAL A 210 15.89 6.49 5.10
N GLY A 211 16.37 7.70 5.42
CA GLY A 211 16.38 8.28 6.77
C GLY A 211 17.03 7.39 7.85
N SER A 212 16.74 7.72 9.11
CA SER A 212 16.90 6.79 10.25
C SER A 212 15.60 6.01 10.50
N ASN A 213 14.88 5.66 9.42
CA ASN A 213 13.48 5.25 9.43
C ASN A 213 13.23 4.05 10.36
N ILE A 214 12.60 4.34 11.51
CA ILE A 214 12.07 3.36 12.45
C ILE A 214 10.84 2.65 11.84
N TYR A 215 11.14 1.67 10.98
CA TYR A 215 10.25 0.65 10.42
C TYR A 215 9.23 1.11 9.34
N PRO A 216 9.09 0.30 8.26
CA PRO A 216 7.89 0.20 7.42
C PRO A 216 6.99 -1.01 7.82
N ALA A 217 6.15 -1.51 6.90
CA ALA A 217 4.73 -1.84 7.16
C ALA A 217 4.18 -3.10 6.43
N TRP A 218 3.27 -3.89 7.05
CA TRP A 218 1.85 -4.13 6.63
C TRP A 218 1.13 -5.37 7.26
N MET A 219 -0.15 -5.57 6.94
CA MET A 219 -1.17 -6.33 7.71
C MET A 219 -1.91 -7.47 6.97
N TYR A 220 -2.14 -8.54 7.74
CA TYR A 220 -3.34 -9.39 7.87
C TYR A 220 -4.01 -10.15 6.71
N THR A 221 -4.04 -11.47 6.92
CA THR A 221 -5.15 -12.43 6.71
C THR A 221 -5.07 -13.46 7.86
N ASP A 222 -6.07 -14.25 8.29
CA ASP A 222 -7.52 -14.41 8.04
C ASP A 222 -8.20 -14.74 9.40
N ILE A 223 -9.54 -14.77 9.52
CA ILE A 223 -10.30 -15.18 10.72
C ILE A 223 -11.07 -16.48 10.45
N ARG A 224 -10.30 -17.50 10.09
CA ARG A 224 -10.71 -18.91 10.04
C ARG A 224 -9.77 -19.70 10.95
N PRO A 225 -10.15 -20.90 11.45
CA PRO A 225 -9.21 -21.73 12.20
C PRO A 225 -7.92 -21.90 11.41
N VAL A 226 -6.78 -21.62 12.04
CA VAL A 226 -5.46 -21.70 11.38
C VAL A 226 -5.16 -23.17 11.11
N MET A 227 -5.43 -23.60 9.88
CA MET A 227 -5.14 -24.95 9.42
C MET A 227 -3.71 -25.00 8.91
N ASN A 228 -2.83 -25.66 9.66
CA ASN A 228 -1.50 -25.99 9.20
C ASN A 228 -1.62 -27.17 8.22
N LYS A 229 -1.44 -26.89 6.92
CA LYS A 229 -1.38 -27.87 5.84
C LYS A 229 -0.04 -27.75 5.13
N VAL A 230 0.46 -28.85 4.60
CA VAL A 230 1.71 -28.87 3.81
C VAL A 230 1.36 -28.39 2.41
N TRP A 231 2.06 -27.36 1.93
CA TRP A 231 1.73 -26.69 0.68
C TRP A 231 2.97 -26.05 0.03
N TYR A 232 3.04 -26.12 -1.30
CA TYR A 232 4.22 -25.71 -2.07
C TYR A 232 3.93 -24.66 -3.16
N ARG A 233 2.88 -23.85 -2.96
CA ARG A 233 2.65 -22.59 -3.72
C ARG A 233 2.59 -21.40 -2.76
N TRP A 234 2.74 -20.18 -3.28
CA TRP A 234 2.79 -18.97 -2.46
C TRP A 234 1.51 -18.68 -1.66
N ALA A 235 0.36 -19.12 -2.15
CA ALA A 235 -0.92 -19.21 -1.44
C ALA A 235 -1.85 -20.21 -2.15
N PHE A 236 -3.07 -20.40 -1.64
CA PHE A 236 -4.11 -21.27 -2.19
C PHE A 236 -5.46 -20.58 -2.12
N SER A 237 -6.25 -20.69 -3.19
CA SER A 237 -7.68 -20.39 -3.18
C SER A 237 -8.43 -21.44 -3.99
N ASN A 238 -9.32 -22.19 -3.35
CA ASN A 238 -10.18 -23.17 -4.02
C ASN A 238 -11.53 -23.29 -3.27
N ALA A 239 -12.64 -23.36 -4.00
CA ALA A 239 -13.99 -23.58 -3.47
C ALA A 239 -14.41 -22.68 -2.28
N GLY A 240 -13.83 -21.49 -2.16
CA GLY A 240 -14.09 -20.54 -1.06
C GLY A 240 -13.12 -20.64 0.13
N THR A 241 -12.26 -21.67 0.18
CA THR A 241 -11.16 -21.75 1.15
C THR A 241 -9.94 -21.03 0.60
N ASN A 242 -9.39 -20.11 1.40
CA ASN A 242 -8.08 -19.51 1.13
C ASN A 242 -7.09 -19.96 2.20
N LEU A 243 -5.93 -20.48 1.81
CA LEU A 243 -4.79 -20.73 2.68
C LEU A 243 -3.62 -19.86 2.21
N TYR A 244 -2.80 -19.39 3.14
CA TYR A 244 -1.71 -18.46 2.85
C TYR A 244 -0.39 -19.18 3.02
N GLY A 245 0.39 -19.28 1.94
CA GLY A 245 1.75 -19.81 2.01
C GLY A 245 2.62 -18.87 2.82
N SER A 246 3.50 -19.44 3.63
CA SER A 246 4.51 -18.73 4.39
C SER A 246 5.83 -19.41 4.13
N VAL A 247 6.63 -18.83 3.24
CA VAL A 247 7.94 -19.37 2.90
C VAL A 247 8.96 -18.71 3.81
N LEU A 248 9.77 -19.54 4.48
CA LEU A 248 10.77 -19.09 5.42
C LEU A 248 12.11 -18.93 4.71
N PHE A 249 12.67 -17.73 4.79
CA PHE A 249 13.98 -17.41 4.27
C PHE A 249 14.90 -16.99 5.41
N THR A 250 16.19 -17.28 5.25
CA THR A 250 17.22 -16.92 6.23
C THR A 250 18.42 -16.35 5.50
N TYR A 251 19.01 -15.30 6.07
CA TYR A 251 20.32 -14.80 5.64
C TYR A 251 21.47 -15.43 6.45
N ASP A 252 21.16 -16.30 7.41
CA ASP A 252 22.13 -17.12 8.15
C ASP A 252 22.70 -18.21 7.23
N SER A 253 24.01 -18.43 7.30
CA SER A 253 24.69 -19.52 6.56
C SER A 253 24.29 -20.92 7.06
N THR A 254 23.61 -20.99 8.20
CA THR A 254 23.07 -22.21 8.80
C THR A 254 21.54 -22.18 8.84
N LEU A 255 20.91 -23.31 8.51
CA LEU A 255 19.46 -23.45 8.63
C LEU A 255 19.04 -23.29 10.11
N PRO A 256 18.03 -22.47 10.41
CA PRO A 256 17.60 -22.20 11.78
C PRO A 256 16.87 -23.41 12.36
N SER A 257 17.17 -23.79 13.60
CA SER A 257 16.47 -24.86 14.31
C SER A 257 15.05 -24.50 14.75
N THR A 258 14.68 -23.21 14.70
CA THR A 258 13.32 -22.71 14.96
C THR A 258 13.00 -21.57 14.00
N THR A 259 11.72 -21.45 13.64
CA THR A 259 11.21 -20.37 12.77
C THR A 259 11.25 -18.99 13.43
N ASN A 260 11.46 -18.96 14.74
CA ASN A 260 11.35 -17.78 15.59
C ASN A 260 12.72 -17.38 16.16
N LYS A 261 13.66 -17.13 15.24
CA LYS A 261 15.07 -16.79 15.49
C LYS A 261 15.42 -15.50 14.75
N LYS A 262 16.24 -14.62 15.35
CA LYS A 262 16.79 -13.44 14.66
C LYS A 262 17.50 -13.86 13.37
N GLY A 263 17.20 -13.19 12.26
CA GLY A 263 17.75 -13.49 10.93
C GLY A 263 16.87 -14.41 10.07
N VAL A 264 15.80 -14.97 10.64
CA VAL A 264 14.74 -15.68 9.93
C VAL A 264 13.64 -14.68 9.57
N TYR A 265 13.23 -14.70 8.31
CA TYR A 265 12.19 -13.83 7.75
C TYR A 265 11.11 -14.71 7.10
N THR A 266 9.85 -14.33 7.25
CA THR A 266 8.77 -14.95 6.49
C THR A 266 8.44 -14.05 5.30
N VAL A 267 8.60 -14.58 4.09
CA VAL A 267 8.02 -13.97 2.89
C VAL A 267 6.60 -14.52 2.75
N ARG A 268 5.66 -13.60 2.53
CA ARG A 268 4.23 -13.93 2.43
C ARG A 268 3.61 -13.25 1.23
N THR A 269 2.58 -13.89 0.71
CA THR A 269 1.76 -13.36 -0.37
C THR A 269 0.29 -13.40 0.03
N SER A 270 -0.47 -12.50 -0.57
CA SER A 270 -1.92 -12.50 -0.59
C SER A 270 -2.42 -13.67 -1.42
N GLY A 271 -3.45 -14.39 -0.93
CA GLY A 271 -4.21 -15.34 -1.73
C GLY A 271 -4.96 -14.70 -2.92
N TYR A 272 -5.03 -13.36 -2.95
CA TYR A 272 -5.55 -12.58 -4.08
C TYR A 272 -4.47 -12.14 -5.08
N SER A 273 -3.19 -12.40 -4.79
CA SER A 273 -2.11 -12.07 -5.73
C SER A 273 -2.21 -12.92 -6.99
N ARG A 274 -1.92 -12.35 -8.17
CA ARG A 274 -1.96 -13.09 -9.45
C ARG A 274 -0.98 -14.28 -9.48
N PHE A 275 0.12 -14.18 -8.73
CA PHE A 275 1.13 -15.22 -8.55
C PHE A 275 0.90 -16.11 -7.32
N ALA A 276 -0.25 -16.01 -6.65
CA ALA A 276 -0.59 -16.85 -5.48
C ALA A 276 -0.43 -18.35 -5.77
N GLN A 277 -0.84 -18.81 -6.96
CA GLN A 277 -0.74 -20.22 -7.35
C GLN A 277 0.63 -20.60 -7.93
N TYR A 278 1.63 -19.73 -7.93
CA TYR A 278 2.94 -20.09 -8.49
C TYR A 278 3.68 -21.00 -7.50
N PRO A 279 4.45 -22.01 -7.98
CA PRO A 279 5.26 -22.84 -7.11
C PRO A 279 6.26 -22.03 -6.28
N VAL A 280 6.63 -22.56 -5.12
CA VAL A 280 7.74 -22.04 -4.30
C VAL A 280 9.07 -22.66 -4.73
N VAL A 281 10.17 -22.07 -4.28
CA VAL A 281 11.52 -22.62 -4.49
C VAL A 281 11.74 -23.91 -3.68
N ARG A 282 12.60 -24.80 -4.18
CA ARG A 282 13.04 -26.01 -3.46
C ARG A 282 13.73 -25.63 -2.14
N ASP A 283 13.64 -26.52 -1.15
CA ASP A 283 14.35 -26.32 0.12
C ASP A 283 15.87 -26.21 -0.09
N GLY A 284 16.52 -25.31 0.66
CA GLY A 284 17.94 -24.98 0.49
C GLY A 284 18.28 -24.12 -0.73
N ALA A 285 17.32 -23.73 -1.58
CA ALA A 285 17.55 -22.79 -2.68
C ALA A 285 18.07 -21.43 -2.20
N LYS A 286 18.82 -20.74 -3.05
CA LYS A 286 19.43 -19.43 -2.78
C LYS A 286 19.14 -18.47 -3.92
N GLY A 287 18.87 -17.22 -3.58
CA GLY A 287 18.49 -16.16 -4.51
C GLY A 287 18.21 -14.87 -3.73
N ASP A 288 17.93 -13.80 -4.47
CA ASP A 288 17.65 -12.49 -3.91
C ASP A 288 16.14 -12.25 -3.78
N ILE A 289 15.71 -11.39 -2.85
CA ILE A 289 14.30 -10.97 -2.72
C ILE A 289 14.22 -9.47 -2.56
N MET A 290 13.53 -8.79 -3.48
CA MET A 290 13.11 -7.40 -3.32
C MET A 290 11.78 -7.37 -2.58
N ALA A 291 11.65 -6.56 -1.53
CA ALA A 291 10.42 -6.52 -0.75
C ALA A 291 10.24 -5.21 0.02
N ILE A 292 8.98 -4.84 0.26
CA ILE A 292 8.63 -3.95 1.37
C ILE A 292 8.88 -4.72 2.66
N PHE A 293 9.84 -4.22 3.45
CA PHE A 293 10.17 -4.77 4.76
C PHE A 293 9.28 -4.14 5.83
N GLY A 294 8.57 -4.95 6.62
CA GLY A 294 7.61 -4.45 7.60
C GLY A 294 7.50 -5.25 8.89
N ILE A 295 6.85 -4.66 9.91
CA ILE A 295 6.46 -5.37 11.13
C ILE A 295 5.16 -6.16 10.86
N TYR A 296 5.22 -7.48 11.00
CA TYR A 296 4.06 -8.37 10.86
C TYR A 296 3.23 -8.43 12.15
N SER A 297 3.93 -8.64 13.27
CA SER A 297 3.34 -8.72 14.59
C SER A 297 4.42 -8.51 15.63
N LYS A 298 4.16 -7.60 16.56
CA LYS A 298 4.91 -7.54 17.81
C LYS A 298 3.91 -7.20 18.90
N ASP A 299 3.60 -8.19 19.72
CA ASP A 299 3.11 -7.95 21.06
C ASP A 299 4.27 -7.30 21.85
N TRP A 300 3.97 -6.30 22.69
CA TRP A 300 4.99 -5.64 23.51
C TRP A 300 5.62 -6.58 24.56
N THR A 301 5.03 -7.75 24.79
CA THR A 301 5.59 -8.84 25.62
C THR A 301 6.63 -9.70 24.90
N TYR A 302 6.80 -9.57 23.57
CA TYR A 302 7.80 -10.33 22.82
C TYR A 302 9.19 -9.66 22.85
N ASN A 303 10.23 -10.47 23.14
CA ASN A 303 11.64 -10.04 23.15
C ASN A 303 12.20 -9.70 21.74
N TYR A 304 11.42 -9.91 20.68
CA TYR A 304 11.74 -9.62 19.29
C TYR A 304 10.44 -9.25 18.56
N GLY A 305 10.52 -8.43 17.51
CA GLY A 305 9.41 -8.25 16.58
C GLY A 305 9.39 -9.36 15.54
N ALA A 306 8.22 -9.83 15.13
CA ALA A 306 8.09 -10.61 13.90
C ALA A 306 8.03 -9.63 12.72
N TYR A 307 8.94 -9.83 11.75
CA TYR A 307 9.03 -9.02 10.55
C TYR A 307 8.60 -9.83 9.33
N GLN A 308 8.03 -9.15 8.33
CA GLN A 308 7.57 -9.70 7.07
C GLN A 308 8.26 -8.99 5.90
N CYS A 309 8.53 -9.76 4.86
CA CYS A 309 8.88 -9.25 3.54
C CYS A 309 7.66 -9.43 2.64
N THR A 310 7.12 -8.32 2.14
CA THR A 310 5.99 -8.29 1.18
C THR A 310 6.54 -7.90 -0.19
N VAL A 311 6.47 -8.81 -1.15
CA VAL A 311 6.88 -8.58 -2.54
C VAL A 311 5.81 -7.77 -3.29
N ASN A 312 6.17 -7.03 -4.34
CA ASN A 312 5.19 -6.40 -5.23
C ASN A 312 4.82 -7.35 -6.38
N TYR A 313 5.84 -7.99 -6.93
CA TYR A 313 5.79 -8.83 -8.12
C TYR A 313 6.31 -10.23 -7.82
N PHE A 314 5.99 -11.19 -8.69
CA PHE A 314 6.66 -12.49 -8.65
C PHE A 314 8.16 -12.34 -8.98
N ASP A 315 8.49 -11.49 -9.97
CA ASP A 315 9.85 -11.21 -10.42
C ASP A 315 10.75 -10.59 -9.34
N ASP A 316 10.17 -10.06 -8.25
CA ASP A 316 10.92 -9.63 -7.07
C ASP A 316 11.54 -10.80 -6.29
N ILE A 317 11.07 -12.04 -6.52
CA ILE A 317 11.59 -13.30 -5.99
C ILE A 317 12.65 -13.81 -6.97
N MET A 318 13.81 -13.19 -6.92
CA MET A 318 14.87 -13.28 -7.93
C MET A 318 15.77 -14.51 -7.74
N PHE A 319 15.17 -15.70 -7.86
CA PHE A 319 15.82 -17.01 -7.89
C PHE A 319 15.92 -17.51 -9.34
N ASP A 320 16.85 -18.42 -9.62
CA ASP A 320 16.96 -19.05 -10.93
C ASP A 320 15.73 -19.95 -11.22
N GLU A 321 15.22 -19.97 -12.46
CA GLU A 321 13.97 -20.67 -12.80
C GLU A 321 14.01 -22.16 -12.47
N ASP A 322 15.18 -22.80 -12.56
CA ASP A 322 15.38 -24.23 -12.33
C ASP A 322 15.37 -24.64 -10.84
N VAL A 323 15.39 -23.69 -9.90
CA VAL A 323 15.24 -23.96 -8.45
C VAL A 323 13.80 -23.83 -7.95
N PHE A 324 12.85 -23.41 -8.78
CA PHE A 324 11.42 -23.50 -8.49
C PHE A 324 10.91 -24.93 -8.64
N LEU A 325 10.00 -25.35 -7.75
CA LEU A 325 9.32 -26.64 -7.88
C LEU A 325 8.50 -26.66 -9.17
N THR A 326 8.53 -27.77 -9.90
CA THR A 326 7.61 -27.99 -11.02
C THR A 326 6.21 -28.30 -10.49
N GLU A 327 5.18 -28.08 -11.32
CA GLU A 327 3.80 -28.45 -11.02
C GLU A 327 3.66 -29.92 -10.57
N ALA A 328 4.38 -30.84 -11.21
CA ALA A 328 4.39 -32.25 -10.85
C ALA A 328 5.05 -32.53 -9.49
N GLU A 329 6.12 -31.82 -9.12
CA GLU A 329 6.70 -31.91 -7.77
C GLU A 329 5.75 -31.31 -6.72
N VAL A 330 5.06 -30.21 -7.02
CA VAL A 330 4.04 -29.63 -6.13
C VAL A 330 2.91 -30.64 -5.89
N GLU A 331 2.38 -31.28 -6.93
CA GLU A 331 1.36 -32.33 -6.81
C GLU A 331 1.85 -33.55 -6.01
N GLN A 332 3.09 -34.00 -6.24
CA GLN A 332 3.67 -35.15 -5.54
C GLN A 332 3.95 -34.87 -4.06
N LEU A 333 4.43 -33.67 -3.73
CA LEU A 333 4.82 -33.29 -2.37
C LEU A 333 3.63 -32.83 -1.52
N THR A 334 2.58 -32.27 -2.14
CA THR A 334 1.40 -31.77 -1.43
C THR A 334 0.44 -32.92 -1.07
N PRO A 335 0.24 -33.25 0.22
CA PRO A 335 -0.63 -34.34 0.63
C PRO A 335 -2.07 -34.16 0.13
N ALA A 336 -2.73 -35.26 -0.25
CA ALA A 336 -4.10 -35.23 -0.80
C ALA A 336 -5.11 -34.50 0.10
N ASP A 337 -4.96 -34.60 1.43
CA ASP A 337 -5.82 -33.93 2.40
C ASP A 337 -5.56 -32.41 2.51
N SER A 338 -4.50 -31.89 1.90
CA SER A 338 -4.20 -30.45 1.85
C SER A 338 -4.96 -29.71 0.74
N TRP A 339 -5.54 -30.45 -0.21
CA TRP A 339 -6.40 -29.93 -1.28
C TRP A 339 -7.89 -29.84 -0.88
N VAL A 340 -8.26 -30.38 0.29
CA VAL A 340 -9.63 -30.52 0.78
C VAL A 340 -9.76 -29.85 2.15
N THR A 341 -10.90 -29.19 2.39
CA THR A 341 -11.23 -28.49 3.64
C THR A 341 -12.66 -28.75 4.06
#